data_AF-K9DNA6-F1
#
_entry.id   AF-K9DNA6-F1
#
_cell.length_a   1.000
_cell.length_b   1.000
_cell.length_c   1.000
_cell.angle_alpha   90.00
_cell.angle_beta   90.00
_cell.angle_gamma   90.00
#
_symmetry.space_group_name_H-M   'P 1'
#
loop_
_entity.id
_entity.type
_entity.pdbx_description
1 polymer ?
#
loop_
_entity_poly.entity_id
_entity_poly.type
_entity_poly.pdbx_seq_one_letter_code
_entity_poly.pdbx_strand_id
1 'polypeptide(L)'
;MSNDEKYTITQNKAPFTINYELVITNGDDSYLVDPVGGVRLSRSMRGVPAKLTFGVLSDDVLNFKEGNRVQFKVNGELVFLGFVFEKERNKKGVIKVLCYDQLRYFKYKDCLVYSAKTAGELLKMICDDYGFNMGDIANTVYRTPDTPQRLEHDKSLIDMINYILDQTLINTPNHDMYHLYDDGGKIVLASNEQMKLDVYIDGETLEDFHHTTSIDKDTYNMVKVMRQVPDGERKKLVKTGIVTDDEHIKEWGRLQYLLLPSDKQINAVERAKRILEIKNRKTREIQLRNVLGDIRVRGGSILFVSLNLGDVTLNNYVMVQSVDHVFREGLHMMDLDLFYSEKTGQYEVQYDNDTETYKQIQNAQNTRYTGVNDTMVNSGQVDTAFSANDGRISPYGGVGCVDTVTATGAYYSADLKAEYDAGTVNVDALCNNLQAKGHVVEPFNGYANKGDILVYGNRDHVVISDGVGGAFGNSSSSGHAMRYSDANYAWGNGEPPTEIIRM
;
A
#
# COMPACT_ATOMS: atom_id res chain seq x y z
N MET A 1 42.59 -17.46 20.33
CA MET A 1 41.94 -18.48 21.17
C MET A 1 40.53 -18.63 20.62
N SER A 2 40.25 -19.71 19.89
CA SER A 2 38.92 -19.97 19.32
C SER A 2 37.97 -20.29 20.45
N ASN A 3 36.88 -19.52 20.58
CA ASN A 3 35.72 -19.95 21.34
C ASN A 3 35.01 -20.98 20.46
N ASP A 4 35.33 -22.25 20.65
CA ASP A 4 34.48 -23.33 20.13
C ASP A 4 33.17 -23.27 20.92
N GLU A 5 32.13 -22.70 20.31
CA GLU A 5 30.77 -22.77 20.85
C GLU A 5 30.37 -24.23 21.01
N LYS A 6 30.17 -24.67 22.26
CA LYS A 6 29.67 -26.00 22.56
C LYS A 6 28.18 -26.04 22.26
N TYR A 7 27.80 -26.62 21.12
CA TYR A 7 26.41 -26.93 20.83
C TYR A 7 25.98 -28.21 21.56
N THR A 8 24.84 -28.15 22.26
CA THR A 8 24.19 -29.33 22.82
C THR A 8 23.26 -29.91 21.76
N ILE A 9 23.64 -31.03 21.14
CA ILE A 9 22.78 -31.72 20.16
C ILE A 9 21.76 -32.56 20.93
N THR A 10 20.47 -32.20 20.86
CA THR A 10 19.38 -33.03 21.39
C THR A 10 18.87 -33.92 20.26
N GLN A 11 19.14 -35.23 20.34
CA GLN A 11 18.61 -36.20 19.39
C GLN A 11 17.27 -36.76 19.87
N ASN A 12 16.21 -36.46 19.14
CA ASN A 12 14.89 -37.05 19.35
C ASN A 12 14.64 -38.11 18.28
N LYS A 13 14.11 -39.28 18.66
CA LYS A 13 13.81 -40.34 17.70
C LYS A 13 12.52 -40.00 16.95
N ALA A 14 12.61 -39.92 15.62
CA ALA A 14 11.45 -39.84 14.74
C ALA A 14 10.69 -41.19 14.68
N PRO A 15 9.36 -41.17 14.44
CA PRO A 15 8.55 -39.96 14.29
C PRO A 15 8.35 -39.26 15.64
N PHE A 16 8.43 -37.93 15.64
CA PHE A 16 8.10 -37.13 16.80
C PHE A 16 6.59 -37.24 17.02
N THR A 17 6.16 -37.95 18.07
CA THR A 17 4.72 -38.06 18.36
C THR A 17 4.17 -36.67 18.66
N ILE A 18 3.31 -36.17 17.77
CA ILE A 18 2.67 -34.87 17.94
C ILE A 18 1.29 -35.08 18.54
N ASN A 19 1.04 -34.45 19.69
CA ASN A 19 -0.31 -34.32 20.25
C ASN A 19 -0.83 -32.92 19.92
N TYR A 20 -2.03 -32.84 19.36
CA TYR A 20 -2.68 -31.56 19.11
C TYR A 20 -4.04 -31.48 19.79
N GLU A 21 -4.37 -30.29 20.26
CA GLU A 21 -5.61 -29.95 20.94
C GLU A 21 -6.29 -28.84 20.15
N LEU A 22 -7.57 -29.02 19.81
CA LEU A 22 -8.37 -28.03 19.11
C LEU A 22 -9.62 -27.72 19.94
N VAL A 23 -9.77 -26.47 20.36
CA VAL A 23 -10.90 -26.02 21.18
C VAL A 23 -11.67 -24.93 20.46
N ILE A 24 -12.99 -25.07 20.40
CA ILE A 24 -13.91 -24.05 19.90
C ILE A 24 -14.72 -23.49 21.08
N THR A 25 -14.76 -22.16 21.24
CA THR A 25 -15.49 -21.49 22.32
C THR A 25 -16.68 -20.72 21.77
N ASN A 26 -17.87 -20.99 22.31
CA ASN A 26 -19.12 -20.32 21.95
C ASN A 26 -19.80 -19.76 23.21
N GLY A 27 -19.61 -18.46 23.47
CA GLY A 27 -20.06 -17.87 24.74
C GLY A 27 -19.30 -18.50 25.91
N ASP A 28 -20.04 -19.06 26.87
CA ASP A 28 -19.47 -19.73 28.04
C ASP A 28 -19.12 -21.20 27.78
N ASP A 29 -19.59 -21.78 26.66
CA ASP A 29 -19.32 -23.16 26.30
C ASP A 29 -17.97 -23.31 25.58
N SER A 30 -17.24 -24.39 25.87
CA SER A 30 -16.01 -24.75 25.18
C SER A 30 -16.03 -26.22 24.79
N TYR A 31 -15.75 -26.48 23.51
CA TYR A 31 -15.77 -27.81 22.91
C TYR A 31 -14.36 -28.21 22.54
N LEU A 32 -13.86 -29.28 23.16
CA LEU A 32 -12.68 -30.00 22.66
C LEU A 32 -13.12 -30.85 21.47
N VAL A 33 -12.57 -30.58 20.30
CA VAL A 33 -12.97 -31.24 19.05
C VAL A 33 -11.85 -32.10 18.50
N ASP A 34 -12.22 -33.26 17.97
CA ASP A 34 -11.31 -34.15 17.25
C ASP A 34 -11.43 -33.92 15.73
N PRO A 35 -10.40 -33.36 15.07
CA PRO A 35 -10.48 -32.98 13.67
C PRO A 35 -10.44 -34.18 12.72
N VAL A 36 -11.48 -34.32 11.90
CA VAL A 36 -11.59 -35.34 10.86
C VAL A 36 -10.57 -35.09 9.77
N GLY A 37 -9.64 -36.05 9.59
CA GLY A 37 -8.59 -35.97 8.57
C GLY A 37 -7.43 -35.04 8.92
N GLY A 38 -7.39 -34.52 10.16
CA GLY A 38 -6.34 -33.65 10.64
C GLY A 38 -6.62 -32.15 10.48
N VAL A 39 -5.57 -31.35 10.67
CA VAL A 39 -5.60 -29.89 10.68
C VAL A 39 -4.55 -29.35 9.72
N ARG A 40 -4.90 -28.33 8.95
CA ARG A 40 -3.96 -27.56 8.13
C ARG A 40 -3.87 -26.13 8.61
N LEU A 41 -2.65 -25.65 8.84
CA LEU A 41 -2.34 -24.27 9.23
C LEU A 41 -1.46 -23.63 8.16
N SER A 42 -2.01 -22.68 7.41
CA SER A 42 -1.28 -21.89 6.41
C SER A 42 -0.80 -20.56 7.01
N ARG A 43 0.45 -20.20 6.77
CA ARG A 43 1.05 -18.92 7.20
C ARG A 43 1.88 -18.33 6.06
N SER A 44 1.76 -17.03 5.82
CA SER A 44 2.48 -16.34 4.74
C SER A 44 3.01 -14.98 5.21
N MET A 45 3.97 -14.45 4.47
CA MET A 45 4.61 -13.16 4.76
C MET A 45 3.66 -11.97 4.58
N ARG A 46 4.16 -10.77 4.91
CA ARG A 46 3.49 -9.47 4.67
C ARG A 46 2.13 -9.30 5.36
N GLY A 47 2.00 -9.88 6.55
CA GLY A 47 0.79 -9.78 7.38
C GLY A 47 -0.47 -10.38 6.74
N VAL A 48 -0.30 -11.37 5.85
CA VAL A 48 -1.41 -12.22 5.43
C VAL A 48 -1.91 -13.01 6.64
N PRO A 49 -3.22 -13.02 6.93
CA PRO A 49 -3.75 -13.73 8.09
C PRO A 49 -3.47 -15.23 7.99
N ALA A 50 -3.01 -15.82 9.08
CA ALA A 50 -2.87 -17.27 9.18
C ALA A 50 -4.24 -17.92 9.02
N LYS A 51 -4.26 -19.05 8.32
CA LYS A 51 -5.46 -19.79 7.96
C LYS A 51 -5.44 -21.15 8.62
N LEU A 52 -6.37 -21.41 9.53
CA LEU A 52 -6.56 -22.75 10.09
C LEU A 52 -7.77 -23.41 9.43
N THR A 53 -7.60 -24.61 8.91
CA THR A 53 -8.68 -25.40 8.31
C THR A 53 -8.70 -26.81 8.87
N PHE A 54 -9.90 -27.29 9.20
CA PHE A 54 -10.13 -28.62 9.74
C PHE A 54 -11.58 -29.05 9.49
N GLY A 55 -11.87 -30.34 9.62
CA GLY A 55 -13.22 -30.89 9.60
C GLY A 55 -13.64 -31.37 10.98
N VAL A 56 -14.91 -31.24 11.34
CA VAL A 56 -15.49 -31.85 12.56
C VAL A 56 -16.78 -32.57 12.21
N LEU A 57 -17.10 -33.65 12.93
CA LEU A 57 -18.40 -34.30 12.81
C LEU A 57 -19.46 -33.47 13.53
N SER A 58 -20.62 -33.32 12.91
CA SER A 58 -21.79 -32.80 13.60
C SER A 58 -22.35 -33.85 14.56
N ASP A 59 -22.66 -33.44 15.78
CA ASP A 59 -23.41 -34.21 16.76
C ASP A 59 -24.38 -33.30 17.53
N ASP A 60 -25.12 -33.87 18.50
CA ASP A 60 -26.15 -33.15 19.27
C ASP A 60 -25.57 -32.20 20.34
N VAL A 61 -24.25 -32.23 20.58
CA VAL A 61 -23.55 -31.43 21.60
C VAL A 61 -22.80 -30.25 20.97
N LEU A 62 -22.12 -30.47 19.84
CA LEU A 62 -21.26 -29.51 19.19
C LEU A 62 -22.07 -28.37 18.56
N ASN A 63 -22.09 -27.21 19.23
CA ASN A 63 -22.79 -26.02 18.76
C ASN A 63 -21.86 -24.81 18.72
N PHE A 64 -21.50 -24.40 17.50
CA PHE A 64 -20.67 -23.21 17.26
C PHE A 64 -21.15 -22.46 16.01
N LYS A 65 -20.79 -21.18 15.91
CA LYS A 65 -21.14 -20.26 14.82
C LYS A 65 -19.92 -19.49 14.32
N GLU A 66 -20.08 -18.84 13.18
CA GLU A 66 -19.14 -17.84 12.67
C GLU A 66 -18.89 -16.77 13.74
N GLY A 67 -17.64 -16.31 13.85
CA GLY A 67 -17.15 -15.42 14.90
C GLY A 67 -16.75 -16.13 16.21
N ASN A 68 -17.05 -17.41 16.41
CA ASN A 68 -16.57 -18.13 17.59
C ASN A 68 -15.05 -18.31 17.59
N ARG A 69 -14.45 -18.30 18.78
CA ARG A 69 -13.00 -18.39 18.97
C ARG A 69 -12.54 -19.83 18.78
N VAL A 70 -11.38 -20.00 18.14
CA VAL A 70 -10.73 -21.29 17.96
C VAL A 70 -9.30 -21.21 18.48
N GLN A 71 -8.93 -22.19 19.30
CA GLN A 71 -7.58 -22.38 19.84
C GLN A 71 -7.02 -23.70 19.36
N PHE A 72 -5.83 -23.65 18.76
CA PHE A 72 -5.10 -24.84 18.35
C PHE A 72 -3.76 -24.88 19.06
N LYS A 73 -3.53 -25.95 19.83
CA LYS A 73 -2.27 -26.20 20.51
C LYS A 73 -1.60 -27.44 19.96
N VAL A 74 -0.27 -27.42 19.95
CA VAL A 74 0.57 -28.55 19.57
C VAL A 74 1.56 -28.81 20.70
N ASN A 75 1.56 -30.02 21.24
CA ASN A 75 2.37 -30.43 22.40
C ASN A 75 2.24 -29.47 23.60
N GLY A 76 1.04 -28.91 23.80
CA GLY A 76 0.72 -27.96 24.88
C GLY A 76 1.01 -26.49 24.56
N GLU A 77 1.74 -26.19 23.48
CA GLU A 77 2.02 -24.82 23.04
C GLU A 77 0.89 -24.27 22.18
N LEU A 78 0.46 -23.02 22.43
CA LEU A 78 -0.55 -22.35 21.63
C LEU A 78 0.04 -21.90 20.29
N VAL A 79 -0.35 -22.58 19.21
CA VAL A 79 0.17 -22.31 17.86
C VAL A 79 -0.75 -21.37 17.08
N PHE A 80 -2.06 -21.42 17.32
CA PHE A 80 -3.02 -20.55 16.64
C PHE A 80 -4.18 -20.14 17.55
N LEU A 81 -4.54 -18.87 17.48
CA LEU A 81 -5.75 -18.30 18.06
C LEU A 81 -6.45 -17.48 16.97
N GLY A 82 -7.72 -17.79 16.71
CA GLY A 82 -8.47 -17.08 15.69
C GLY A 82 -9.97 -17.27 15.84
N PHE A 83 -10.70 -17.01 14.76
CA PHE A 83 -12.15 -17.03 14.74
C PHE A 83 -12.66 -17.84 13.55
N VAL A 84 -13.81 -18.50 13.73
CA VAL A 84 -14.52 -19.19 12.64
C VAL A 84 -15.04 -18.16 11.65
N PHE A 85 -14.66 -18.25 10.38
CA PHE A 85 -15.16 -17.37 9.33
C PHE A 85 -16.13 -18.07 8.38
N GLU A 86 -15.94 -19.36 8.16
CA GLU A 86 -16.79 -20.12 7.24
C GLU A 86 -17.01 -21.54 7.77
N LYS A 87 -18.24 -22.02 7.55
CA LYS A 87 -18.67 -23.38 7.82
C LYS A 87 -19.31 -23.98 6.56
N GLU A 88 -18.75 -25.07 6.06
CA GLU A 88 -19.30 -25.81 4.94
C GLU A 88 -19.78 -27.18 5.43
N ARG A 89 -21.02 -27.56 5.12
CA ARG A 89 -21.57 -28.87 5.49
C ARG A 89 -21.76 -29.75 4.27
N ASN A 90 -21.51 -31.04 4.42
CA ASN A 90 -21.82 -32.04 3.41
C ASN A 90 -22.80 -33.11 3.92
N LYS A 91 -23.31 -33.94 3.00
CA LYS A 91 -24.25 -35.02 3.31
C LYS A 91 -23.69 -36.09 4.27
N LYS A 92 -22.38 -36.12 4.49
CA LYS A 92 -21.72 -37.09 5.40
C LYS A 92 -21.66 -36.60 6.85
N GLY A 93 -22.27 -35.44 7.17
CA GLY A 93 -22.25 -34.88 8.53
C GLY A 93 -20.91 -34.25 8.92
N VAL A 94 -19.99 -34.04 7.97
CA VAL A 94 -18.73 -33.32 8.24
C VAL A 94 -18.95 -31.83 8.00
N ILE A 95 -18.60 -31.03 8.99
CA ILE A 95 -18.53 -29.57 8.92
C ILE A 95 -17.06 -29.21 8.67
N LYS A 96 -16.74 -28.69 7.49
CA LYS A 96 -15.44 -28.05 7.25
C LYS A 96 -15.48 -26.65 7.83
N VAL A 97 -14.42 -26.28 8.53
CA VAL A 97 -14.29 -25.01 9.21
C VAL A 97 -13.06 -24.30 8.69
N LEU A 98 -13.23 -23.03 8.35
CA LEU A 98 -12.16 -22.12 7.98
C LEU A 98 -12.09 -21.03 9.05
N CYS A 99 -10.92 -20.88 9.64
CA CYS A 99 -10.62 -19.86 10.63
C CYS A 99 -9.50 -18.95 10.15
N TYR A 100 -9.55 -17.70 10.57
CA TYR A 100 -8.45 -16.76 10.46
C TYR A 100 -8.08 -16.19 11.82
N ASP A 101 -6.82 -15.83 11.98
CA ASP A 101 -6.34 -15.03 13.11
C ASP A 101 -6.84 -13.58 13.05
N GLN A 102 -6.45 -12.75 14.03
CA GLN A 102 -6.86 -11.36 14.11
C GLN A 102 -6.30 -10.46 12.98
N LEU A 103 -5.23 -10.86 12.28
CA LEU A 103 -4.75 -10.11 11.10
C LEU A 103 -5.80 -10.07 9.98
N ARG A 104 -6.82 -10.93 10.02
CA ARG A 104 -7.93 -10.87 9.05
C ARG A 104 -8.64 -9.52 9.09
N TYR A 105 -8.66 -8.87 10.24
CA TYR A 105 -9.29 -7.57 10.44
C TYR A 105 -8.40 -6.39 10.01
N PHE A 106 -7.10 -6.61 9.72
CA PHE A 106 -6.25 -5.58 9.09
C PHE A 106 -6.64 -5.29 7.63
N LYS A 107 -7.58 -6.07 7.08
CA LYS A 107 -8.21 -5.77 5.78
C LYS A 107 -9.23 -4.62 5.85
N TYR A 108 -9.57 -4.12 7.03
CA TYR A 108 -10.39 -2.92 7.18
C TYR A 108 -9.73 -1.74 6.47
N LYS A 109 -10.57 -0.91 5.83
CA LYS A 109 -10.13 0.30 5.16
C LYS A 109 -10.44 1.52 6.01
N ASP A 110 -9.55 2.48 5.97
CA ASP A 110 -9.71 3.74 6.70
C ASP A 110 -9.01 4.91 6.01
N CYS A 111 -9.24 6.11 6.54
CA CYS A 111 -8.55 7.34 6.21
C CYS A 111 -7.71 7.81 7.40
N LEU A 112 -6.38 7.69 7.31
CA LEU A 112 -5.47 8.09 8.39
C LEU A 112 -4.57 9.24 7.95
N VAL A 113 -4.38 10.20 8.87
CA VAL A 113 -3.39 11.27 8.73
C VAL A 113 -2.35 11.10 9.82
N TYR A 114 -1.09 10.97 9.44
CA TYR A 114 0.02 10.87 10.39
C TYR A 114 1.29 11.49 9.83
N SER A 115 2.14 11.96 10.73
CA SER A 115 3.47 12.46 10.41
C SER A 115 4.48 11.96 11.43
N ALA A 116 5.75 11.93 11.02
CA ALA A 116 6.85 11.58 11.91
C ALA A 116 6.63 10.26 12.68
N LYS A 117 6.12 9.20 12.04
CA LYS A 117 5.96 7.87 12.65
C LYS A 117 6.85 6.82 11.99
N THR A 118 7.34 5.89 12.79
CA THR A 118 7.91 4.62 12.31
C THR A 118 6.80 3.59 12.04
N ALA A 119 7.10 2.50 11.33
CA ALA A 119 6.11 1.44 11.10
C ALA A 119 5.67 0.78 12.41
N GLY A 120 6.59 0.55 13.35
CA GLY A 120 6.26 0.02 14.67
C GLY A 120 5.38 0.97 15.50
N GLU A 121 5.58 2.28 15.40
CA GLU A 121 4.72 3.28 16.06
C GLU A 121 3.33 3.38 15.43
N LEU A 122 3.23 3.35 14.09
CA LEU A 122 1.94 3.31 13.41
C LEU A 122 1.19 2.01 13.75
N LEU A 123 1.88 0.88 13.79
CA LEU A 123 1.27 -0.41 14.14
C LEU A 123 0.69 -0.40 15.54
N LYS A 124 1.41 0.15 16.52
CA LYS A 124 0.90 0.31 17.90
C LYS A 124 -0.36 1.17 17.93
N MET A 125 -0.34 2.31 17.25
CA MET A 125 -1.51 3.20 17.14
C MET A 125 -2.71 2.45 16.56
N ILE A 126 -2.54 1.74 15.44
CA ILE A 126 -3.61 0.95 14.82
C ILE A 126 -4.11 -0.15 15.77
N CYS A 127 -3.21 -0.86 16.46
CA CYS A 127 -3.60 -1.88 17.41
C CYS A 127 -4.41 -1.30 18.58
N ASP A 128 -4.03 -0.14 19.11
CA ASP A 128 -4.74 0.54 20.19
C ASP A 128 -6.14 1.02 19.73
N ASP A 129 -6.22 1.67 18.56
CA ASP A 129 -7.47 2.23 18.02
C ASP A 129 -8.51 1.15 17.72
N TYR A 130 -8.06 -0.02 17.25
CA TYR A 130 -8.93 -1.13 16.83
C TYR A 130 -9.05 -2.25 17.88
N GLY A 131 -8.35 -2.14 19.01
CA GLY A 131 -8.40 -3.12 20.10
C GLY A 131 -7.74 -4.46 19.78
N PHE A 132 -6.68 -4.47 18.97
CA PHE A 132 -5.90 -5.67 18.68
C PHE A 132 -4.92 -5.99 19.80
N ASN A 133 -4.79 -7.28 20.12
CA ASN A 133 -3.79 -7.72 21.09
C ASN A 133 -2.40 -7.63 20.47
N MET A 134 -1.48 -6.96 21.16
CA MET A 134 -0.09 -6.80 20.72
C MET A 134 0.84 -7.79 21.43
N GLY A 135 1.83 -8.27 20.68
CA GLY A 135 3.02 -8.93 21.19
C GLY A 135 4.23 -8.01 21.03
N ASP A 136 5.37 -8.60 20.69
CA ASP A 136 6.60 -7.84 20.50
C ASP A 136 6.55 -7.04 19.18
N ILE A 137 6.70 -5.73 19.28
CA ILE A 137 6.73 -4.83 18.13
C ILE A 137 8.12 -4.22 18.01
N ALA A 138 8.89 -4.65 17.01
CA ALA A 138 10.23 -4.14 16.74
C ALA A 138 10.22 -2.63 16.47
N ASN A 139 11.28 -1.96 16.92
CA ASN A 139 11.51 -0.56 16.59
C ASN A 139 12.07 -0.46 15.16
N THR A 140 11.20 -0.17 14.20
CA THR A 140 11.61 0.12 12.83
C THR A 140 12.29 1.49 12.80
N VAL A 141 13.55 1.57 12.36
CA VAL A 141 14.37 2.78 12.54
C VAL A 141 14.00 3.95 11.62
N TYR A 142 13.32 3.67 10.51
CA TYR A 142 12.89 4.70 9.56
C TYR A 142 11.65 5.42 10.07
N ARG A 143 11.73 6.75 10.10
CA ARG A 143 10.62 7.63 10.45
C ARG A 143 10.14 8.36 9.18
N THR A 144 8.84 8.33 8.95
CA THR A 144 8.20 9.11 7.88
C THR A 144 8.47 10.61 8.06
N PRO A 145 8.50 11.42 6.99
CA PRO A 145 8.68 12.86 7.10
C PRO A 145 7.62 13.50 8.01
N ASP A 146 8.01 14.57 8.70
CA ASP A 146 7.06 15.34 9.50
C ASP A 146 6.17 16.23 8.61
N THR A 147 6.74 16.74 7.51
CA THR A 147 6.03 17.56 6.52
C THR A 147 6.43 17.17 5.08
N PRO A 148 5.47 17.06 4.14
CA PRO A 148 4.02 17.07 4.39
C PRO A 148 3.58 15.83 5.18
N GLN A 149 2.48 15.97 5.93
CA GLN A 149 1.88 14.82 6.60
C GLN A 149 1.44 13.78 5.58
N ARG A 150 1.49 12.50 5.97
CA ARG A 150 1.00 11.43 5.13
C ARG A 150 -0.50 11.29 5.31
N LEU A 151 -1.22 11.39 4.20
CA LEU A 151 -2.65 11.07 4.09
C LEU A 151 -2.79 9.71 3.40
N GLU A 152 -3.35 8.74 4.12
CA GLU A 152 -3.83 7.49 3.55
C GLU A 152 -5.33 7.62 3.36
N HIS A 153 -5.83 7.47 2.13
CA HIS A 153 -7.24 7.57 1.81
C HIS A 153 -7.77 6.25 1.23
N ASP A 154 -8.81 5.68 1.85
CA ASP A 154 -9.43 4.41 1.48
C ASP A 154 -8.41 3.26 1.31
N LYS A 155 -7.43 3.18 2.24
CA LYS A 155 -6.41 2.11 2.25
C LYS A 155 -6.71 1.11 3.34
N SER A 156 -6.33 -0.15 3.12
CA SER A 156 -6.42 -1.13 4.19
C SER A 156 -5.32 -0.91 5.23
N LEU A 157 -5.58 -1.23 6.49
CA LEU A 157 -4.58 -1.10 7.58
C LEU A 157 -3.29 -1.85 7.21
N ILE A 158 -3.42 -3.04 6.62
CA ILE A 158 -2.27 -3.83 6.17
C ILE A 158 -1.47 -3.14 5.06
N ASP A 159 -2.14 -2.48 4.10
CA ASP A 159 -1.47 -1.75 3.03
C ASP A 159 -0.71 -0.53 3.57
N MET A 160 -1.29 0.20 4.53
CA MET A 160 -0.64 1.34 5.17
C MET A 160 0.63 0.92 5.91
N ILE A 161 0.57 -0.19 6.66
CA ILE A 161 1.75 -0.72 7.36
C ILE A 161 2.80 -1.23 6.39
N ASN A 162 2.43 -2.07 5.42
CA ASN A 162 3.36 -2.60 4.43
C ASN A 162 4.03 -1.48 3.63
N TYR A 163 3.32 -0.39 3.33
CA TYR A 163 3.92 0.78 2.70
C TYR A 163 5.09 1.35 3.53
N ILE A 164 4.92 1.56 4.84
CA ILE A 164 6.00 2.11 5.66
C ILE A 164 7.12 1.09 5.86
N LEU A 165 6.81 -0.21 5.95
CA LEU A 165 7.83 -1.26 5.98
C LEU A 165 8.68 -1.24 4.70
N ASP A 166 8.04 -1.09 3.53
CA ASP A 166 8.74 -0.92 2.26
C ASP A 166 9.59 0.36 2.24
N GLN A 167 9.07 1.48 2.76
CA GLN A 167 9.86 2.71 2.90
C GLN A 167 11.04 2.54 3.85
N THR A 168 10.89 1.74 4.90
CA THR A 168 11.98 1.45 5.85
C THR A 168 13.11 0.73 5.15
N LEU A 169 12.78 -0.29 4.34
CA LEU A 169 13.74 -1.03 3.51
C LEU A 169 14.41 -0.15 2.45
N ILE A 170 13.65 0.74 1.80
CA ILE A 170 14.16 1.62 0.73
C ILE A 170 15.10 2.70 1.28
N ASN A 171 14.74 3.32 2.41
CA ASN A 171 15.41 4.53 2.90
C ASN A 171 16.47 4.26 3.96
N THR A 172 16.62 3.01 4.42
CA THR A 172 17.63 2.65 5.42
C THR A 172 18.65 1.69 4.83
N PRO A 173 19.87 2.17 4.51
CA PRO A 173 20.95 1.29 4.07
C PRO A 173 21.28 0.24 5.14
N ASN A 174 21.53 -1.00 4.72
CA ASN A 174 21.88 -2.14 5.59
C ASN A 174 20.80 -2.54 6.61
N HIS A 175 19.53 -2.21 6.38
CA HIS A 175 18.43 -2.76 7.17
C HIS A 175 17.68 -3.81 6.38
N ASP A 176 17.43 -4.94 7.04
CA ASP A 176 16.69 -6.05 6.45
C ASP A 176 15.18 -5.86 6.57
N MET A 177 14.43 -6.75 5.90
CA MET A 177 12.98 -6.78 5.93
C MET A 177 12.44 -7.00 7.35
N TYR A 178 11.36 -6.30 7.69
CA TYR A 178 10.58 -6.55 8.89
C TYR A 178 9.33 -7.36 8.54
N HIS A 179 8.92 -8.23 9.47
CA HIS A 179 7.89 -9.24 9.25
C HIS A 179 6.76 -9.04 10.24
N LEU A 180 5.57 -8.72 9.72
CA LEU A 180 4.32 -8.62 10.48
C LEU A 180 3.58 -9.95 10.42
N TYR A 181 3.21 -10.50 11.58
CA TYR A 181 2.42 -11.73 11.70
C TYR A 181 1.63 -11.77 13.01
N ASP A 182 0.71 -12.72 13.14
CA ASP A 182 0.05 -13.05 14.39
C ASP A 182 0.73 -14.26 15.06
N ASP A 183 0.98 -14.15 16.36
CA ASP A 183 1.55 -15.22 17.18
C ASP A 183 0.61 -15.60 18.31
N GLY A 184 -0.25 -16.59 18.06
CA GLY A 184 -1.18 -17.10 19.06
C GLY A 184 -2.18 -16.04 19.54
N GLY A 185 -2.60 -15.13 18.66
CA GLY A 185 -3.52 -14.04 18.95
C GLY A 185 -2.85 -12.75 19.40
N LYS A 186 -1.58 -12.55 19.06
CA LYS A 186 -0.82 -11.34 19.34
C LYS A 186 -0.15 -10.84 18.07
N ILE A 187 -0.37 -9.58 17.70
CA ILE A 187 0.34 -8.97 16.56
C ILE A 187 1.80 -8.79 16.93
N VAL A 188 2.69 -9.35 16.11
CA VAL A 188 4.15 -9.26 16.26
C VAL A 188 4.74 -8.61 15.01
N LEU A 189 5.70 -7.72 15.23
CA LEU A 189 6.55 -7.16 14.18
C LEU A 189 8.00 -7.52 14.50
N ALA A 190 8.59 -8.42 13.71
CA ALA A 190 9.95 -8.94 13.94
C ALA A 190 10.93 -8.44 12.88
N SER A 191 12.20 -8.30 13.25
CA SER A 191 13.28 -8.09 12.28
C SER A 191 13.65 -9.41 11.58
N ASN A 192 14.37 -9.31 10.47
CA ASN A 192 14.86 -10.47 9.73
C ASN A 192 15.73 -11.41 10.59
N GLU A 193 16.61 -10.85 11.44
CA GLU A 193 17.43 -11.63 12.36
C GLU A 193 16.59 -12.42 13.39
N GLN A 194 15.50 -11.83 13.90
CA GLN A 194 14.58 -12.51 14.81
C GLN A 194 13.81 -13.65 14.12
N MET A 195 13.69 -13.61 12.79
CA MET A 195 13.02 -14.65 12.00
C MET A 195 13.94 -15.82 11.63
N LYS A 196 15.23 -15.73 11.93
CA LYS A 196 16.20 -16.79 11.67
C LYS A 196 16.02 -17.93 12.66
N LEU A 197 15.83 -19.14 12.15
CA LEU A 197 15.67 -20.34 12.95
C LEU A 197 16.87 -21.27 12.81
N ASP A 198 17.08 -22.08 13.84
CA ASP A 198 18.05 -23.17 13.90
C ASP A 198 17.53 -24.45 13.21
N VAL A 199 16.94 -24.29 12.02
CA VAL A 199 16.36 -25.38 11.23
C VAL A 199 17.20 -25.61 9.99
N TYR A 200 17.57 -26.87 9.79
CA TYR A 200 18.35 -27.33 8.64
C TYR A 200 17.51 -28.30 7.79
N ILE A 201 17.38 -28.00 6.50
CA ILE A 201 16.63 -28.79 5.53
C ILE A 201 17.57 -29.30 4.43
N ASP A 202 17.49 -30.59 4.13
CA ASP A 202 18.21 -31.25 3.05
C ASP A 202 17.36 -32.35 2.41
N GLY A 203 17.95 -33.13 1.52
CA GLY A 203 17.25 -34.19 0.80
C GLY A 203 16.76 -35.35 1.67
N GLU A 204 17.19 -35.45 2.93
CA GLU A 204 16.73 -36.49 3.86
C GLU A 204 15.55 -36.02 4.73
N THR A 205 15.32 -34.70 4.84
CA THR A 205 14.28 -34.11 5.69
C THR A 205 13.02 -33.68 4.95
N LEU A 206 12.93 -33.97 3.65
CA LEU A 206 11.77 -33.73 2.79
C LEU A 206 11.49 -34.94 1.89
N GLU A 207 10.25 -35.06 1.41
CA GLU A 207 9.88 -36.14 0.48
C GLU A 207 10.13 -35.78 -0.97
N ASP A 208 9.77 -34.56 -1.38
CA ASP A 208 9.88 -34.10 -2.76
C ASP A 208 10.07 -32.57 -2.84
N PHE A 209 10.54 -32.06 -3.97
CA PHE A 209 10.60 -30.63 -4.25
C PHE A 209 10.16 -30.34 -5.68
N HIS A 210 9.46 -29.21 -5.85
CA HIS A 210 9.08 -28.69 -7.15
C HIS A 210 9.92 -27.45 -7.43
N HIS A 211 10.69 -27.50 -8.51
CA HIS A 211 11.49 -26.36 -8.96
C HIS A 211 11.12 -26.01 -10.38
N THR A 212 10.50 -24.84 -10.56
CA THR A 212 10.14 -24.31 -11.88
C THR A 212 10.99 -23.09 -12.18
N THR A 213 11.62 -23.08 -13.36
CA THR A 213 12.35 -21.92 -13.87
C THR A 213 11.65 -21.37 -15.11
N SER A 214 11.56 -20.05 -15.23
CA SER A 214 10.83 -19.44 -16.35
C SER A 214 11.40 -18.07 -16.75
N ILE A 215 11.32 -17.76 -18.04
CA ILE A 215 11.53 -16.41 -18.60
C ILE A 215 10.20 -15.76 -19.04
N ASP A 216 9.07 -16.43 -18.82
CA ASP A 216 7.72 -16.00 -19.24
C ASP A 216 6.99 -15.20 -18.14
N LYS A 217 7.49 -15.26 -16.90
CA LYS A 217 6.91 -14.56 -15.74
C LYS A 217 7.85 -13.45 -15.32
N ASP A 218 7.43 -12.18 -15.44
CA ASP A 218 8.12 -11.03 -14.83
C ASP A 218 9.64 -10.91 -15.15
N THR A 219 10.07 -11.46 -16.28
CA THR A 219 11.45 -11.41 -16.79
C THR A 219 11.53 -10.45 -17.97
N TYR A 220 12.47 -9.50 -17.93
CA TYR A 220 12.66 -8.52 -18.99
C TYR A 220 14.15 -8.27 -19.23
N ASN A 221 14.57 -8.31 -20.50
CA ASN A 221 15.94 -8.02 -20.94
C ASN A 221 16.05 -6.69 -21.72
N MET A 222 14.94 -5.97 -21.83
CA MET A 222 14.88 -4.60 -22.38
C MET A 222 13.85 -3.77 -21.61
N VAL A 223 14.20 -2.54 -21.24
CA VAL A 223 13.26 -1.53 -20.76
C VAL A 223 13.18 -0.40 -21.78
N LYS A 224 11.97 -0.14 -22.29
CA LYS A 224 11.67 0.99 -23.17
C LYS A 224 10.99 2.09 -22.37
N VAL A 225 11.58 3.27 -22.35
CA VAL A 225 11.01 4.47 -21.70
C VAL A 225 10.26 5.29 -22.74
N MET A 226 8.99 5.57 -22.45
CA MET A 226 8.14 6.45 -23.25
C MET A 226 7.60 7.56 -22.36
N ARG A 227 7.72 8.82 -22.80
CA ARG A 227 7.10 9.97 -22.15
C ARG A 227 5.96 10.52 -22.98
N GLN A 228 4.97 11.08 -22.29
CA GLN A 228 3.98 11.93 -22.93
C GLN A 228 4.56 13.33 -23.08
N VAL A 229 4.79 13.75 -24.31
CA VAL A 229 5.19 15.12 -24.63
C VAL A 229 3.97 15.91 -25.09
N PRO A 230 3.87 17.21 -24.74
CA PRO A 230 2.87 18.09 -25.33
C PRO A 230 3.03 18.18 -26.85
N ASP A 231 1.92 18.08 -27.57
CA ASP A 231 1.81 18.24 -29.03
C ASP A 231 0.58 19.11 -29.32
N GLY A 232 0.75 20.42 -29.20
CA GLY A 232 -0.37 21.38 -29.19
C GLY A 232 -1.29 21.16 -27.99
N GLU A 233 -2.58 20.92 -28.23
CA GLU A 233 -3.58 20.58 -27.20
C GLU A 233 -3.59 19.10 -26.82
N ARG A 234 -2.89 18.24 -27.59
CA ARG A 234 -2.85 16.79 -27.38
C ARG A 234 -1.56 16.37 -26.70
N LYS A 235 -1.50 15.11 -26.28
CA LYS A 235 -0.29 14.46 -25.78
C LYS A 235 0.15 13.40 -26.77
N LYS A 236 1.44 13.37 -27.09
CA LYS A 236 2.07 12.37 -27.95
C LYS A 236 3.03 11.53 -27.14
N LEU A 237 3.05 10.22 -27.37
CA LEU A 237 4.04 9.35 -26.76
C LEU A 237 5.34 9.39 -27.57
N VAL A 238 6.43 9.81 -26.94
CA VAL A 238 7.77 9.84 -27.52
C VAL A 238 8.67 8.89 -26.75
N LYS A 239 9.49 8.15 -27.50
CA LYS A 239 10.51 7.27 -26.95
C LYS A 239 11.68 8.10 -26.43
N THR A 240 11.98 7.96 -25.15
CA THR A 240 13.00 8.77 -24.49
C THR A 240 14.20 7.99 -23.97
N GLY A 241 14.06 6.67 -23.86
CA GLY A 241 15.14 5.81 -23.37
C GLY A 241 14.97 4.35 -23.79
N ILE A 242 16.09 3.67 -23.99
CA ILE A 242 16.19 2.22 -24.13
C ILE A 242 17.37 1.75 -23.29
N VAL A 243 17.11 0.82 -22.38
CA VAL A 243 18.13 0.05 -21.66
C VAL A 243 17.97 -1.42 -22.03
N THR A 244 19.05 -2.10 -22.40
CA THR A 244 19.03 -3.48 -22.88
C THR A 244 20.17 -4.30 -22.31
N ASP A 245 19.97 -5.62 -22.36
CA ASP A 245 21.02 -6.61 -22.26
C ASP A 245 21.03 -7.43 -23.55
N ASP A 246 21.98 -7.12 -24.43
CA ASP A 246 22.06 -7.75 -25.74
C ASP A 246 22.49 -9.22 -25.66
N GLU A 247 23.17 -9.64 -24.60
CA GLU A 247 23.54 -11.05 -24.40
C GLU A 247 22.30 -11.87 -24.10
N HIS A 248 21.50 -11.44 -23.11
CA HIS A 248 20.23 -12.10 -22.80
C HIS A 248 19.19 -11.97 -23.92
N ILE A 249 19.21 -10.90 -24.74
CA ILE A 249 18.36 -10.81 -25.94
C ILE A 249 18.75 -11.87 -26.99
N LYS A 250 20.05 -12.12 -27.18
CA LYS A 250 20.52 -13.19 -28.09
C LYS A 250 20.13 -14.57 -27.59
N GLU A 251 20.15 -14.78 -26.27
CA GLU A 251 19.80 -16.07 -25.66
C GLU A 251 18.29 -16.33 -25.61
N TRP A 252 17.49 -15.37 -25.14
CA TRP A 252 16.07 -15.57 -24.80
C TRP A 252 15.11 -14.94 -25.80
N GLY A 253 15.61 -14.17 -26.78
CA GLY A 253 14.79 -13.26 -27.58
C GLY A 253 14.41 -12.00 -26.79
N ARG A 254 13.74 -11.05 -27.45
CA ARG A 254 13.42 -9.75 -26.83
C ARG A 254 12.22 -9.82 -25.88
N LEU A 255 12.46 -9.55 -24.60
CA LEU A 255 11.47 -9.42 -23.52
C LEU A 255 11.44 -7.97 -23.02
N GLN A 256 10.44 -7.21 -23.45
CA GLN A 256 10.40 -5.75 -23.27
C GLN A 256 9.43 -5.31 -22.16
N TYR A 257 9.95 -4.58 -21.16
CA TYR A 257 9.17 -3.81 -20.20
C TYR A 257 8.94 -2.39 -20.72
N LEU A 258 7.70 -1.90 -20.65
CA LEU A 258 7.36 -0.52 -20.99
C LEU A 258 7.30 0.34 -19.71
N LEU A 259 8.21 1.30 -19.59
CA LEU A 259 8.16 2.31 -18.52
C LEU A 259 7.49 3.58 -19.06
N LEU A 260 6.41 4.00 -18.38
CA LEU A 260 5.70 5.26 -18.61
C LEU A 260 5.87 6.16 -17.37
N PRO A 261 6.96 6.96 -17.29
CA PRO A 261 7.20 7.86 -16.16
C PRO A 261 6.16 8.97 -16.12
N SER A 262 5.84 9.46 -14.93
CA SER A 262 5.04 10.69 -14.80
C SER A 262 5.86 11.94 -15.17
N ASP A 263 5.15 13.04 -15.44
CA ASP A 263 5.76 14.32 -15.80
C ASP A 263 6.65 14.92 -14.69
N LYS A 264 6.55 14.40 -13.46
CA LYS A 264 7.36 14.81 -12.29
C LYS A 264 8.60 13.93 -12.08
N GLN A 265 8.70 12.81 -12.78
CA GLN A 265 9.78 11.86 -12.59
C GLN A 265 10.97 12.24 -13.47
N ILE A 266 12.08 12.67 -12.87
CA ILE A 266 13.28 13.18 -13.59
C ILE A 266 14.17 12.04 -14.09
N ASN A 267 14.38 11.00 -13.29
CA ASN A 267 15.40 9.96 -13.53
C ASN A 267 14.81 8.67 -14.16
N ALA A 268 14.10 8.78 -15.28
CA ALA A 268 13.39 7.63 -15.84
C ALA A 268 14.34 6.55 -16.39
N VAL A 269 15.45 6.93 -17.01
CA VAL A 269 16.45 5.98 -17.55
C VAL A 269 17.19 5.24 -16.43
N GLU A 270 17.55 5.93 -15.34
CA GLU A 270 18.11 5.27 -14.15
C GLU A 270 17.13 4.30 -13.50
N ARG A 271 15.84 4.66 -13.46
CA ARG A 271 14.80 3.71 -13.03
C ARG A 271 14.68 2.52 -13.98
N ALA A 272 14.80 2.74 -15.29
CA ALA A 272 14.81 1.66 -16.28
C ALA A 272 15.99 0.71 -16.06
N LYS A 273 17.19 1.22 -15.77
CA LYS A 273 18.35 0.40 -15.37
C LYS A 273 18.04 -0.46 -14.16
N ARG A 274 17.53 0.14 -13.07
CA ARG A 274 17.16 -0.61 -11.85
C ARG A 274 16.10 -1.68 -12.09
N ILE A 275 15.13 -1.40 -12.95
CA ILE A 275 14.13 -2.41 -13.34
C ILE A 275 14.85 -3.58 -14.03
N LEU A 276 15.75 -3.30 -14.98
CA LEU A 276 16.49 -4.32 -15.68
C LEU A 276 17.43 -5.11 -14.76
N GLU A 277 18.13 -4.42 -13.85
CA GLU A 277 18.92 -5.01 -12.76
C GLU A 277 18.12 -5.94 -11.86
N ILE A 278 16.80 -5.78 -11.75
CA ILE A 278 15.98 -6.65 -10.90
C ILE A 278 15.25 -7.70 -11.74
N LYS A 279 14.93 -7.43 -13.00
CA LYS A 279 14.02 -8.27 -13.79
C LYS A 279 14.72 -9.09 -14.86
N ASN A 280 15.98 -8.79 -15.19
CA ASN A 280 16.71 -9.55 -16.21
C ASN A 280 17.34 -10.83 -15.65
N ARG A 281 16.49 -11.72 -15.15
CA ARG A 281 16.85 -13.04 -14.64
C ARG A 281 15.71 -14.00 -14.88
N LYS A 282 16.02 -15.30 -14.86
CA LYS A 282 14.97 -16.32 -14.79
C LYS A 282 14.22 -16.17 -13.47
N THR A 283 12.90 -16.30 -13.51
CA THR A 283 12.12 -16.52 -12.30
C THR A 283 12.27 -17.96 -11.85
N ARG A 284 12.26 -18.16 -10.54
CA ARG A 284 12.37 -19.47 -9.90
C ARG A 284 11.30 -19.61 -8.84
N GLU A 285 10.49 -20.65 -8.98
CA GLU A 285 9.53 -21.07 -7.98
C GLU A 285 10.06 -22.36 -7.36
N ILE A 286 10.39 -22.32 -6.07
CA ILE A 286 10.97 -23.45 -5.33
C ILE A 286 9.99 -23.81 -4.22
N GLN A 287 9.42 -25.01 -4.29
CA GLN A 287 8.49 -25.53 -3.31
C GLN A 287 9.02 -26.84 -2.74
N LEU A 288 9.20 -26.91 -1.43
CA LEU A 288 9.56 -28.15 -0.74
C LEU A 288 8.28 -28.81 -0.24
N ARG A 289 8.14 -30.12 -0.44
CA ARG A 289 6.94 -30.90 -0.12
C ARG A 289 7.21 -31.91 0.98
N ASN A 290 6.24 -32.02 1.90
CA ASN A 290 6.28 -32.94 3.04
C ASN A 290 7.60 -32.89 3.81
N VAL A 291 8.08 -31.68 4.09
CA VAL A 291 9.25 -31.45 4.96
C VAL A 291 8.85 -31.79 6.39
N LEU A 292 9.76 -32.42 7.16
CA LEU A 292 9.53 -32.68 8.59
C LEU A 292 9.19 -31.37 9.33
N GLY A 293 8.13 -31.41 10.15
CA GLY A 293 7.52 -30.20 10.69
C GLY A 293 8.23 -29.56 11.90
N ASP A 294 8.28 -28.23 11.90
CA ASP A 294 8.61 -27.36 13.04
C ASP A 294 7.55 -26.25 13.13
N ILE A 295 6.86 -26.14 14.27
CA ILE A 295 5.73 -25.22 14.48
C ILE A 295 6.12 -23.73 14.47
N ARG A 296 7.42 -23.42 14.65
CA ARG A 296 7.96 -22.06 14.65
C ARG A 296 8.04 -21.48 13.25
N VAL A 297 8.23 -22.34 12.24
CA VAL A 297 8.35 -21.96 10.84
C VAL A 297 7.07 -21.24 10.39
N ARG A 298 7.22 -20.09 9.75
CA ARG A 298 6.12 -19.28 9.21
C ARG A 298 6.61 -18.48 8.01
N GLY A 299 5.70 -17.80 7.31
CA GLY A 299 6.11 -16.83 6.30
C GLY A 299 7.02 -15.75 6.92
N GLY A 300 8.16 -15.50 6.28
CA GLY A 300 9.24 -14.65 6.78
C GLY A 300 10.36 -15.40 7.53
N SER A 301 10.14 -16.64 7.98
CA SER A 301 11.19 -17.44 8.65
C SER A 301 12.38 -17.67 7.72
N ILE A 302 13.58 -17.66 8.28
CA ILE A 302 14.83 -17.90 7.54
C ILE A 302 15.44 -19.21 8.02
N LEU A 303 15.58 -20.16 7.10
CA LEU A 303 16.03 -21.53 7.38
C LEU A 303 17.28 -21.83 6.57
N PHE A 304 18.15 -22.73 7.07
CA PHE A 304 19.28 -23.19 6.28
C PHE A 304 18.83 -24.33 5.35
N VAL A 305 18.99 -24.14 4.04
CA VAL A 305 18.59 -25.14 3.03
C VAL A 305 19.82 -25.59 2.25
N SER A 306 20.04 -26.91 2.24
CA SER A 306 21.12 -27.60 1.53
C SER A 306 20.52 -28.58 0.52
N LEU A 307 20.25 -28.09 -0.69
CA LEU A 307 19.59 -28.86 -1.75
C LEU A 307 20.20 -28.55 -3.11
N ASN A 308 20.46 -29.59 -3.89
CA ASN A 308 20.78 -29.46 -5.31
C ASN A 308 19.49 -29.54 -6.13
N LEU A 309 19.09 -28.42 -6.74
CA LEU A 309 17.87 -28.31 -7.54
C LEU A 309 18.11 -28.53 -9.04
N GLY A 310 19.30 -29.03 -9.41
CA GLY A 310 19.72 -29.32 -10.77
C GLY A 310 20.55 -28.20 -11.40
N ASP A 311 19.94 -27.05 -11.64
CA ASP A 311 20.60 -25.87 -12.24
C ASP A 311 21.06 -24.83 -11.22
N VAL A 312 20.63 -24.96 -9.95
CA VAL A 312 21.11 -24.19 -8.81
C VAL A 312 21.29 -25.08 -7.59
N THR A 313 22.35 -24.85 -6.83
CA THR A 313 22.54 -25.47 -5.51
C THR A 313 22.21 -24.44 -4.44
N LEU A 314 21.17 -24.72 -3.64
CA LEU A 314 20.92 -24.00 -2.41
C LEU A 314 21.83 -24.57 -1.33
N ASN A 315 22.65 -23.72 -0.72
CA ASN A 315 23.46 -24.05 0.45
C ASN A 315 23.67 -22.78 1.28
N ASN A 316 22.57 -22.18 1.70
CA ASN A 316 22.56 -20.95 2.49
C ASN A 316 21.26 -20.80 3.28
N TYR A 317 21.16 -19.70 4.01
CA TYR A 317 19.91 -19.24 4.59
C TYR A 317 18.97 -18.73 3.51
N VAL A 318 17.77 -19.31 3.44
CA VAL A 318 16.70 -18.95 2.51
C VAL A 318 15.46 -18.57 3.32
N MET A 319 14.74 -17.55 2.85
CA MET A 319 13.52 -17.09 3.49
C MET A 319 12.31 -17.89 2.98
N VAL A 320 11.40 -18.23 3.89
CA VAL A 320 10.12 -18.87 3.57
C VAL A 320 9.09 -17.80 3.19
N GLN A 321 8.48 -17.92 2.02
CA GLN A 321 7.39 -17.04 1.59
C GLN A 321 6.05 -17.45 2.22
N SER A 322 5.77 -18.75 2.17
CA SER A 322 4.59 -19.37 2.77
C SER A 322 4.92 -20.76 3.26
N VAL A 323 4.20 -21.17 4.30
CA VAL A 323 4.21 -22.55 4.80
C VAL A 323 2.78 -23.03 5.00
N ASP A 324 2.54 -24.30 4.66
CA ASP A 324 1.37 -25.05 5.04
C ASP A 324 1.78 -26.19 5.96
N HIS A 325 1.49 -26.06 7.25
CA HIS A 325 1.65 -27.16 8.20
C HIS A 325 0.45 -28.10 8.08
N VAL A 326 0.72 -29.40 8.04
CA VAL A 326 -0.29 -30.46 8.01
C VAL A 326 -0.08 -31.37 9.22
N PHE A 327 -1.09 -31.44 10.08
CA PHE A 327 -1.12 -32.28 11.27
C PHE A 327 -2.15 -33.38 11.08
N ARG A 328 -1.73 -34.65 11.06
CA ARG A 328 -2.64 -35.78 10.86
C ARG A 328 -2.02 -37.06 11.43
N GLU A 329 -2.81 -37.87 12.13
CA GLU A 329 -2.41 -39.21 12.61
C GLU A 329 -1.10 -39.19 13.43
N GLY A 330 -0.89 -38.12 14.22
CA GLY A 330 0.32 -37.94 15.04
C GLY A 330 1.57 -37.48 14.28
N LEU A 331 1.45 -37.21 12.97
CA LEU A 331 2.49 -36.69 12.10
C LEU A 331 2.32 -35.18 11.86
N HIS A 332 3.43 -34.46 11.76
CA HIS A 332 3.49 -33.06 11.35
C HIS A 332 4.46 -32.89 10.18
N MET A 333 3.91 -32.44 9.05
CA MET A 333 4.67 -32.11 7.85
C MET A 333 4.44 -30.64 7.45
N MET A 334 5.32 -30.11 6.60
CA MET A 334 5.25 -28.77 6.05
C MET A 334 5.45 -28.78 4.54
N ASP A 335 4.63 -28.04 3.83
CA ASP A 335 4.95 -27.59 2.49
C ASP A 335 5.48 -26.15 2.57
N LEU A 336 6.65 -25.90 1.97
CA LEU A 336 7.33 -24.60 2.03
C LEU A 336 7.48 -24.01 0.64
N ASP A 337 6.99 -22.79 0.44
CA ASP A 337 7.35 -21.97 -0.71
C ASP A 337 8.54 -21.08 -0.31
N LEU A 338 9.66 -21.20 -1.03
CA LEU A 338 10.87 -20.44 -0.72
C LEU A 338 10.95 -19.16 -1.55
N PHE A 339 11.33 -18.07 -0.89
CA PHE A 339 11.69 -16.84 -1.56
C PHE A 339 13.17 -16.89 -1.97
N TYR A 340 13.42 -17.04 -3.27
CA TYR A 340 14.76 -17.04 -3.85
C TYR A 340 14.87 -15.98 -4.94
N SER A 341 15.97 -15.22 -4.93
CA SER A 341 16.29 -14.24 -5.96
C SER A 341 17.76 -14.30 -6.34
N GLU A 342 18.04 -14.42 -7.64
CA GLU A 342 19.40 -14.37 -8.17
C GLU A 342 19.95 -12.93 -8.18
N LYS A 343 21.28 -12.79 -8.07
CA LYS A 343 21.98 -11.56 -8.42
C LYS A 343 22.10 -11.44 -9.93
N THR A 344 21.83 -10.26 -10.45
CA THR A 344 21.60 -10.01 -11.88
C THR A 344 22.86 -9.45 -12.59
N GLY A 345 22.96 -9.60 -13.92
CA GLY A 345 24.15 -9.36 -14.77
C GLY A 345 24.52 -7.89 -15.08
N GLN A 346 25.23 -7.67 -16.19
CA GLN A 346 25.74 -6.35 -16.67
C GLN A 346 24.80 -5.75 -17.73
N TYR A 347 24.63 -4.43 -17.79
CA TYR A 347 23.65 -3.76 -18.68
C TYR A 347 24.23 -2.55 -19.43
N GLU A 348 23.66 -2.25 -20.60
CA GLU A 348 24.02 -1.09 -21.42
C GLU A 348 22.83 -0.16 -21.69
N VAL A 349 23.09 1.15 -21.72
CA VAL A 349 22.12 2.16 -22.19
C VAL A 349 22.38 2.43 -23.66
N GLN A 350 21.54 1.87 -24.53
CA GLN A 350 21.69 2.06 -25.97
C GLN A 350 21.16 3.41 -26.47
N TYR A 351 20.25 4.03 -25.71
CA TYR A 351 19.64 5.30 -26.09
C TYR A 351 19.12 6.04 -24.86
N ASP A 352 19.50 7.30 -24.71
CA ASP A 352 19.01 8.20 -23.67
C ASP A 352 18.94 9.63 -24.21
N ASN A 353 17.73 10.15 -24.36
CA ASN A 353 17.47 11.59 -24.50
C ASN A 353 16.38 12.04 -23.51
N ASP A 354 16.26 11.32 -22.39
CA ASP A 354 15.18 11.48 -21.43
C ASP A 354 15.30 12.78 -20.66
N THR A 355 16.51 13.17 -20.29
CA THR A 355 16.78 14.46 -19.63
C THR A 355 16.38 15.64 -20.51
N GLU A 356 16.67 15.59 -21.81
CA GLU A 356 16.31 16.65 -22.76
C GLU A 356 14.79 16.69 -23.00
N THR A 357 14.17 15.52 -23.16
CA THR A 357 12.71 15.42 -23.35
C THR A 357 11.95 15.85 -22.09
N TYR A 358 12.46 15.52 -20.90
CA TYR A 358 11.93 16.01 -19.62
C TYR A 358 11.99 17.53 -19.54
N LYS A 359 13.13 18.14 -19.91
CA LYS A 359 13.26 19.60 -19.98
C LYS A 359 12.26 20.21 -20.98
N GLN A 360 11.99 19.58 -22.12
CA GLN A 360 10.98 20.06 -23.07
C GLN A 360 9.55 19.96 -22.52
N ILE A 361 9.22 18.88 -21.79
CA ILE A 361 7.92 18.73 -21.10
C ILE A 361 7.76 19.82 -20.04
N GLN A 362 8.77 20.00 -19.20
CA GLN A 362 8.79 21.04 -18.17
C GLN A 362 8.73 22.43 -18.78
N ASN A 363 9.48 22.69 -19.86
CA ASN A 363 9.42 23.97 -20.56
C ASN A 363 8.05 24.19 -21.19
N ALA A 364 7.41 23.20 -21.81
CA ALA A 364 6.06 23.34 -22.36
C ALA A 364 4.98 23.52 -21.28
N GLN A 365 5.14 22.87 -20.12
CA GLN A 365 4.32 23.14 -18.94
C GLN A 365 4.57 24.56 -18.41
N ASN A 366 5.83 24.96 -18.27
CA ASN A 366 6.22 26.32 -17.91
C ASN A 366 5.80 27.33 -18.97
N THR A 367 5.68 26.99 -20.25
CA THR A 367 5.20 27.90 -21.31
C THR A 367 3.67 28.04 -21.27
N ARG A 368 2.97 26.99 -20.83
CA ARG A 368 1.55 27.07 -20.43
C ARG A 368 1.34 27.85 -19.13
N TYR A 369 2.33 27.87 -18.23
CA TYR A 369 2.32 28.65 -16.98
C TYR A 369 2.93 30.07 -17.11
N THR A 370 3.76 30.35 -18.13
CA THR A 370 4.37 31.68 -18.38
C THR A 370 3.55 32.54 -19.33
N GLY A 371 2.39 32.05 -19.76
CA GLY A 371 1.29 32.89 -20.24
C GLY A 371 0.42 33.48 -19.11
N VAL A 372 0.71 33.12 -17.85
CA VAL A 372 0.05 33.67 -16.66
C VAL A 372 1.08 34.47 -15.89
N ASN A 373 0.75 35.69 -15.49
CA ASN A 373 1.61 36.49 -14.62
C ASN A 373 1.86 35.73 -13.31
N ASP A 374 3.06 35.16 -13.15
CA ASP A 374 3.56 34.57 -11.91
C ASP A 374 3.75 35.68 -10.86
N THR A 375 2.64 36.02 -10.23
CA THR A 375 2.62 36.49 -8.86
C THR A 375 1.94 35.38 -8.08
N MET A 376 2.71 34.47 -7.46
CA MET A 376 2.18 33.56 -6.45
C MET A 376 1.22 34.34 -5.55
N VAL A 377 -0.05 33.94 -5.52
CA VAL A 377 -1.06 34.56 -4.66
C VAL A 377 -0.55 34.54 -3.23
N ASN A 378 -0.26 35.70 -2.67
CA ASN A 378 0.26 35.82 -1.32
C ASN A 378 -0.86 35.47 -0.33
N SER A 379 -0.69 34.37 0.41
CA SER A 379 -1.66 33.90 1.41
C SER A 379 -2.10 35.00 2.39
N GLY A 380 -1.21 35.93 2.75
CA GLY A 380 -1.55 37.06 3.62
C GLY A 380 -2.43 38.13 2.96
N GLN A 381 -2.34 38.30 1.64
CA GLN A 381 -3.26 39.16 0.88
C GLN A 381 -4.65 38.52 0.80
N VAL A 382 -4.75 37.19 0.67
CA VAL A 382 -6.03 36.48 0.72
C VAL A 382 -6.70 36.62 2.09
N ASP A 383 -5.94 36.52 3.19
CA ASP A 383 -6.48 36.76 4.54
C ASP A 383 -6.97 38.20 4.73
N THR A 384 -6.21 39.16 4.21
CA THR A 384 -6.60 40.58 4.20
C THR A 384 -7.88 40.78 3.38
N ALA A 385 -7.98 40.11 2.23
CA ALA A 385 -9.14 40.17 1.36
C ALA A 385 -10.40 39.63 2.04
N PHE A 386 -10.31 38.46 2.66
CA PHE A 386 -11.43 37.85 3.39
C PHE A 386 -11.86 38.75 4.54
N SER A 387 -10.91 39.31 5.28
CA SER A 387 -11.22 40.20 6.41
C SER A 387 -11.86 41.52 5.96
N ALA A 388 -11.43 42.07 4.82
CA ALA A 388 -11.96 43.31 4.27
C ALA A 388 -13.35 43.15 3.63
N ASN A 389 -13.71 41.94 3.22
CA ASN A 389 -14.99 41.65 2.56
C ASN A 389 -15.96 40.85 3.44
N ASP A 390 -15.59 40.46 4.66
CA ASP A 390 -16.48 39.79 5.59
C ASP A 390 -17.69 40.69 5.90
N GLY A 391 -18.90 40.16 5.75
CA GLY A 391 -20.13 40.94 5.88
C GLY A 391 -20.48 41.81 4.66
N ARG A 392 -19.71 41.76 3.55
CA ARG A 392 -20.04 42.51 2.32
C ARG A 392 -21.36 42.02 1.73
N ILE A 393 -22.29 42.94 1.45
CA ILE A 393 -23.54 42.65 0.75
C ILE A 393 -23.33 42.92 -0.73
N SER A 394 -23.48 41.88 -1.57
CA SER A 394 -23.43 42.05 -3.02
C SER A 394 -24.61 42.89 -3.52
N PRO A 395 -24.44 43.80 -4.50
CA PRO A 395 -25.55 44.49 -5.15
C PRO A 395 -26.53 43.53 -5.86
N TYR A 396 -26.12 42.28 -6.09
CA TYR A 396 -26.93 41.21 -6.68
C TYR A 396 -27.58 40.29 -5.63
N GLY A 397 -27.46 40.62 -4.33
CA GLY A 397 -28.10 39.87 -3.24
C GLY A 397 -27.74 38.39 -3.23
N GLY A 398 -28.76 37.52 -3.17
CA GLY A 398 -28.58 36.07 -3.06
C GLY A 398 -27.91 35.39 -4.26
N VAL A 399 -27.78 36.06 -5.41
CA VAL A 399 -27.09 35.54 -6.61
C VAL A 399 -25.73 36.20 -6.86
N GLY A 400 -25.20 36.95 -5.88
CA GLY A 400 -23.95 37.69 -5.97
C GLY A 400 -22.65 36.91 -5.77
N CYS A 401 -22.62 35.60 -6.07
CA CYS A 401 -21.43 34.77 -5.81
C CYS A 401 -20.20 35.22 -6.60
N VAL A 402 -20.34 35.46 -7.90
CA VAL A 402 -19.26 35.95 -8.78
C VAL A 402 -18.82 37.35 -8.39
N ASP A 403 -19.76 38.24 -8.09
CA ASP A 403 -19.45 39.60 -7.64
C ASP A 403 -18.65 39.59 -6.33
N THR A 404 -19.04 38.78 -5.35
CA THR A 404 -18.28 38.65 -4.10
C THR A 404 -16.91 38.01 -4.30
N VAL A 405 -16.80 36.97 -5.13
CA VAL A 405 -15.53 36.31 -5.46
C VAL A 405 -14.58 37.28 -6.18
N THR A 406 -15.07 38.04 -7.15
CA THR A 406 -14.23 38.99 -7.90
C THR A 406 -13.87 40.21 -7.07
N ALA A 407 -14.80 40.76 -6.27
CA ALA A 407 -14.52 41.86 -5.34
C ALA A 407 -13.45 41.49 -4.30
N THR A 408 -13.55 40.28 -3.75
CA THR A 408 -12.59 39.76 -2.77
C THR A 408 -11.27 39.39 -3.44
N GLY A 409 -11.35 38.75 -4.61
CA GLY A 409 -10.22 38.41 -5.46
C GLY A 409 -9.36 39.58 -5.90
N ALA A 410 -9.96 40.76 -6.07
CA ALA A 410 -9.29 41.98 -6.51
C ALA A 410 -8.13 42.43 -5.59
N TYR A 411 -8.08 41.94 -4.35
CA TYR A 411 -7.02 42.24 -3.38
C TYR A 411 -5.72 41.49 -3.67
N TYR A 412 -5.77 40.38 -4.40
CA TYR A 412 -4.63 39.51 -4.64
C TYR A 412 -4.46 39.05 -6.09
N SER A 413 -5.44 39.32 -6.97
CA SER A 413 -5.37 39.01 -8.40
C SER A 413 -5.82 40.21 -9.24
N ALA A 414 -4.94 40.67 -10.13
CA ALA A 414 -5.25 41.73 -11.09
C ALA A 414 -6.34 41.28 -12.09
N ASP A 415 -6.40 39.99 -12.39
CA ASP A 415 -7.39 39.43 -13.30
C ASP A 415 -8.78 39.36 -12.67
N LEU A 416 -8.88 38.99 -11.38
CA LEU A 416 -10.14 39.08 -10.63
C LEU A 416 -10.57 40.53 -10.42
N LYS A 417 -9.62 41.45 -10.21
CA LYS A 417 -9.91 42.88 -10.21
C LYS A 417 -10.52 43.33 -11.54
N ALA A 418 -9.96 42.90 -12.66
CA ALA A 418 -10.49 43.25 -13.98
C ALA A 418 -11.89 42.68 -14.21
N GLU A 419 -12.19 41.46 -13.73
CA GLU A 419 -13.55 40.90 -13.79
C GLU A 419 -14.54 41.65 -12.89
N TYR A 420 -14.10 42.08 -11.71
CA TYR A 420 -14.91 42.93 -10.83
C TYR A 420 -15.22 44.28 -11.49
N ASP A 421 -14.20 44.95 -12.03
CA ASP A 421 -14.34 46.24 -12.70
C ASP A 421 -15.19 46.13 -13.99
N ALA A 422 -15.17 44.96 -14.65
CA ALA A 422 -16.01 44.65 -15.81
C ALA A 422 -17.46 44.30 -15.44
N GLY A 423 -17.77 44.09 -14.15
CA GLY A 423 -19.10 43.72 -13.68
C GLY A 423 -19.51 42.30 -14.06
N THR A 424 -18.57 41.35 -14.12
CA THR A 424 -18.87 39.94 -14.40
C THR A 424 -19.74 39.35 -13.28
N VAL A 425 -20.90 38.78 -13.64
CA VAL A 425 -21.88 38.23 -12.66
C VAL A 425 -22.22 36.76 -12.87
N ASN A 426 -21.77 36.19 -13.99
CA ASN A 426 -22.08 34.82 -14.39
C ASN A 426 -20.84 33.92 -14.24
N VAL A 427 -21.02 32.71 -13.70
CA VAL A 427 -19.91 31.80 -13.41
C VAL A 427 -19.28 31.25 -14.68
N ASP A 428 -20.06 30.90 -15.71
CA ASP A 428 -19.50 30.51 -17.01
C ASP A 428 -18.64 31.62 -17.61
N ALA A 429 -19.13 32.86 -17.54
CA ALA A 429 -18.37 34.02 -18.00
C ALA A 429 -17.07 34.17 -17.20
N LEU A 430 -17.11 34.05 -15.87
CA LEU A 430 -15.92 34.09 -15.03
C LEU A 430 -14.91 32.99 -15.42
N CYS A 431 -15.36 31.73 -15.51
CA CYS A 431 -14.51 30.60 -15.89
C CYS A 431 -13.89 30.81 -17.28
N ASN A 432 -14.70 31.18 -18.27
CA ASN A 432 -14.23 31.39 -19.64
C ASN A 432 -13.27 32.58 -19.74
N ASN A 433 -13.54 33.67 -19.03
CA ASN A 433 -12.69 34.87 -19.03
C ASN A 433 -11.33 34.59 -18.37
N LEU A 434 -11.34 33.94 -17.21
CA LEU A 434 -10.09 33.57 -16.52
C LEU A 434 -9.31 32.52 -17.31
N GLN A 435 -9.99 31.55 -17.92
CA GLN A 435 -9.35 30.59 -18.81
C GLN A 435 -8.74 31.28 -20.05
N ALA A 436 -9.41 32.27 -20.63
CA ALA A 436 -8.88 33.08 -21.72
C ALA A 436 -7.67 33.93 -21.30
N LYS A 437 -7.59 34.29 -20.01
CA LYS A 437 -6.43 34.95 -19.37
C LYS A 437 -5.33 33.96 -18.95
N GLY A 438 -5.50 32.66 -19.23
CA GLY A 438 -4.50 31.62 -19.02
C GLY A 438 -4.65 30.82 -17.72
N HIS A 439 -5.64 31.12 -16.87
CA HIS A 439 -5.90 30.32 -15.68
C HIS A 439 -6.39 28.91 -16.03
N VAL A 440 -6.03 27.93 -15.21
CA VAL A 440 -6.45 26.54 -15.40
C VAL A 440 -7.79 26.32 -14.72
N VAL A 441 -8.81 25.92 -15.51
CA VAL A 441 -10.09 25.41 -15.03
C VAL A 441 -10.08 23.90 -15.20
N GLU A 442 -10.17 23.14 -14.11
CA GLU A 442 -10.08 21.68 -14.12
C GLU A 442 -11.08 21.04 -13.14
N PRO A 443 -11.41 19.73 -13.29
CA PRO A 443 -12.23 19.02 -12.32
C PRO A 443 -11.61 19.06 -10.92
N PHE A 444 -12.43 19.32 -9.91
CA PHE A 444 -11.95 19.35 -8.53
C PHE A 444 -11.53 17.95 -8.07
N ASN A 445 -10.30 17.84 -7.54
CA ASN A 445 -9.68 16.57 -7.16
C ASN A 445 -9.52 16.39 -5.64
N GLY A 446 -10.19 17.24 -4.85
CA GLY A 446 -10.09 17.25 -3.38
C GLY A 446 -8.99 18.16 -2.83
N TYR A 447 -8.26 18.90 -3.67
CA TYR A 447 -7.20 19.81 -3.24
C TYR A 447 -7.29 21.20 -3.87
N ALA A 448 -7.26 22.23 -3.01
CA ALA A 448 -7.26 23.64 -3.38
C ALA A 448 -6.20 24.42 -2.60
N ASN A 449 -5.43 25.26 -3.28
CA ASN A 449 -4.58 26.24 -2.62
C ASN A 449 -5.44 27.38 -2.05
N LYS A 450 -4.87 28.15 -1.14
CA LYS A 450 -5.50 29.38 -0.64
C LYS A 450 -5.59 30.39 -1.78
N GLY A 451 -6.79 30.93 -2.01
CA GLY A 451 -7.04 31.86 -3.11
C GLY A 451 -7.55 31.20 -4.40
N ASP A 452 -7.46 29.87 -4.56
CA ASP A 452 -8.09 29.17 -5.68
C ASP A 452 -9.63 29.38 -5.65
N ILE A 453 -10.28 29.40 -6.81
CA ILE A 453 -11.74 29.55 -6.88
C ILE A 453 -12.37 28.16 -7.03
N LEU A 454 -13.25 27.81 -6.10
CA LEU A 454 -14.02 26.59 -6.11
C LEU A 454 -15.36 26.85 -6.81
N VAL A 455 -15.73 25.96 -7.73
CA VAL A 455 -16.94 26.07 -8.56
C VAL A 455 -17.84 24.87 -8.26
N TYR A 456 -19.14 25.10 -8.09
CA TYR A 456 -20.10 24.07 -7.69
C TYR A 456 -21.23 23.88 -8.71
N GLY A 457 -21.89 22.72 -8.61
CA GLY A 457 -22.99 22.34 -9.49
C GLY A 457 -22.52 22.26 -10.95
N ASN A 458 -23.37 22.70 -11.87
CA ASN A 458 -23.02 22.89 -13.27
C ASN A 458 -22.64 24.36 -13.51
N ARG A 459 -21.65 24.85 -12.73
CA ARG A 459 -21.25 26.27 -12.67
C ARG A 459 -22.34 27.19 -12.15
N ASP A 460 -23.03 26.74 -11.10
CA ASP A 460 -24.13 27.48 -10.48
C ASP A 460 -23.64 28.43 -9.37
N HIS A 461 -22.46 28.15 -8.79
CA HIS A 461 -21.92 28.91 -7.67
C HIS A 461 -20.40 28.88 -7.60
N VAL A 462 -19.82 29.92 -6.99
CA VAL A 462 -18.38 30.07 -6.77
C VAL A 462 -18.03 30.66 -5.41
N VAL A 463 -16.92 30.18 -4.85
CA VAL A 463 -16.29 30.71 -3.62
C VAL A 463 -14.77 30.67 -3.74
N ILE A 464 -14.07 31.35 -2.84
CA ILE A 464 -12.60 31.32 -2.76
C ILE A 464 -12.18 30.35 -1.67
N SER A 465 -11.25 29.44 -1.97
CA SER A 465 -10.64 28.50 -1.02
C SER A 465 -9.79 29.21 0.03
N ASP A 466 -9.90 28.79 1.29
CA ASP A 466 -8.99 29.25 2.36
C ASP A 466 -7.69 28.44 2.45
N GLY A 467 -7.57 27.38 1.66
CA GLY A 467 -6.41 26.48 1.56
C GLY A 467 -6.32 25.41 2.65
N VAL A 468 -7.28 25.34 3.57
CA VAL A 468 -7.31 24.35 4.68
C VAL A 468 -8.63 23.58 4.77
N GLY A 469 -9.46 23.65 3.72
CA GLY A 469 -10.72 22.91 3.59
C GLY A 469 -11.98 23.75 3.78
N GLY A 470 -11.83 25.02 4.18
CA GLY A 470 -12.90 26.01 4.22
C GLY A 470 -12.94 26.89 2.97
N ALA A 471 -13.82 27.89 2.99
CA ALA A 471 -14.01 28.80 1.88
C ALA A 471 -14.52 30.18 2.32
N PHE A 472 -14.49 31.15 1.42
CA PHE A 472 -15.09 32.47 1.58
C PHE A 472 -15.94 32.82 0.35
N GLY A 473 -17.19 33.21 0.56
CA GLY A 473 -18.09 33.50 -0.55
C GLY A 473 -19.43 34.09 -0.11
N ASN A 474 -20.27 34.40 -1.10
CA ASN A 474 -21.60 34.97 -0.86
C ASN A 474 -22.55 33.89 -0.33
N SER A 475 -23.19 34.13 0.81
CA SER A 475 -24.26 33.25 1.31
C SER A 475 -25.63 33.76 0.87
N SER A 476 -26.34 32.96 0.08
CA SER A 476 -27.72 33.30 -0.34
C SER A 476 -28.69 33.32 0.83
N SER A 477 -28.45 32.52 1.88
CA SER A 477 -29.31 32.45 3.08
C SER A 477 -29.01 33.58 4.06
N SER A 478 -27.75 33.96 4.23
CA SER A 478 -27.33 35.05 5.13
C SER A 478 -27.37 36.42 4.45
N GLY A 479 -27.43 36.48 3.12
CA GLY A 479 -27.51 37.70 2.32
C GLY A 479 -26.21 38.53 2.26
N HIS A 480 -25.09 37.98 2.73
CA HIS A 480 -23.79 38.64 2.76
C HIS A 480 -22.64 37.63 2.56
N ALA A 481 -21.45 38.15 2.26
CA ALA A 481 -20.21 37.39 2.16
C ALA A 481 -19.74 36.94 3.54
N MET A 482 -19.40 35.66 3.68
CA MET A 482 -18.97 35.07 4.95
C MET A 482 -17.97 33.93 4.72
N ARG A 483 -17.32 33.52 5.81
CA ARG A 483 -16.49 32.31 5.84
C ARG A 483 -17.34 31.05 6.04
N TYR A 484 -16.98 30.00 5.33
CA TYR A 484 -17.44 28.63 5.51
C TYR A 484 -16.31 27.82 6.11
N SER A 485 -16.56 27.15 7.23
CA SER A 485 -15.57 26.27 7.87
C SER A 485 -15.29 25.00 7.06
N ASP A 486 -16.22 24.61 6.18
CA ASP A 486 -16.11 23.48 5.26
C ASP A 486 -16.68 23.91 3.91
N ALA A 487 -15.85 23.82 2.87
CA ALA A 487 -16.20 24.21 1.51
C ALA A 487 -17.39 23.41 0.96
N ASN A 488 -17.61 22.17 1.38
CA ASN A 488 -18.73 21.34 0.91
C ASN A 488 -20.11 21.86 1.36
N TYR A 489 -20.15 22.85 2.26
CA TYR A 489 -21.38 23.50 2.70
C TYR A 489 -21.53 24.93 2.16
N ALA A 490 -20.63 25.33 1.25
CA ALA A 490 -20.74 26.61 0.55
C ALA A 490 -21.79 26.57 -0.58
N TRP A 491 -22.15 25.37 -1.06
CA TRP A 491 -23.20 25.14 -2.04
C TRP A 491 -23.92 23.83 -1.74
N GLY A 492 -25.23 23.89 -1.48
CA GLY A 492 -25.96 22.72 -1.02
C GLY A 492 -25.48 22.20 0.34
N ASN A 493 -26.21 21.26 0.93
CA ASN A 493 -25.81 20.66 2.20
C ASN A 493 -24.86 19.49 1.94
N GLY A 494 -23.55 19.75 1.96
CA GLY A 494 -22.51 18.72 1.83
C GLY A 494 -22.15 18.37 0.39
N GLU A 495 -22.41 19.24 -0.58
CA GLU A 495 -22.01 19.03 -1.97
C GLU A 495 -20.60 19.57 -2.23
N PRO A 496 -19.66 18.73 -2.70
CA PRO A 496 -18.31 19.18 -2.99
C PRO A 496 -18.24 20.03 -4.26
N PRO A 497 -17.17 20.85 -4.43
CA PRO A 497 -16.90 21.53 -5.68
C PRO A 497 -16.78 20.54 -6.85
N THR A 498 -17.24 20.94 -8.02
CA THR A 498 -17.16 20.17 -9.26
C THR A 498 -15.95 20.57 -10.10
N GLU A 499 -15.60 21.85 -10.11
CA GLU A 499 -14.43 22.40 -10.81
C GLU A 499 -13.63 23.33 -9.88
N ILE A 500 -12.39 23.60 -10.28
CA ILE A 500 -11.50 24.55 -9.61
C ILE A 500 -10.80 25.43 -10.65
N ILE A 501 -10.71 26.72 -10.35
CA ILE A 501 -9.89 27.69 -11.09
C ILE A 501 -8.61 27.93 -10.28
N ARG A 502 -7.46 27.61 -10.87
CA ARG A 502 -6.14 27.82 -10.25
C ARG A 502 -5.75 29.29 -10.36
N MET A 503 -5.59 29.95 -9.21
CA MET A 503 -5.33 31.38 -9.12
C MET A 503 -3.87 31.76 -8.98
#